data_AF-A0A3D3CNQ2-F1
#
_entry.id   AF-A0A3D3CNQ2-F1
#
_cell.length_a   1.000
_cell.length_b   1.000
_cell.length_c   1.000
_cell.angle_alpha   90.00
_cell.angle_beta   90.00
_cell.angle_gamma   90.00
#
_symmetry.space_group_name_H-M   'P 1'
#
loop_
_entity.id
_entity.type
_entity.pdbx_description
1 polymer ?
#
loop_
_entity_poly.entity_id
_entity_poly.type
_entity_poly.pdbx_seq_one_letter_code
_entity_poly.pdbx_strand_id
1 'polypeptide(L)'
;SGYPLGLKGDDIPISGRVVAITDVFDALTSARVYKAAWSVEKALNYIKEQREKQFDPDIVDAFFVVAEKIMQIKQFKTDEHIAKPIIQQVLDGDISVGEAVERWR
;
A
#
# COMPACT_ATOMS: atom_id res chain seq x y z
N SER A 1 21.37 -4.33 -4.71
CA SER A 1 22.14 -3.91 -3.51
C SER A 1 21.28 -2.96 -2.70
N GLY A 2 20.99 -3.29 -1.44
CA GLY A 2 20.15 -2.49 -0.55
C GLY A 2 20.94 -1.60 0.41
N TYR A 3 20.25 -0.88 1.29
CA TYR A 3 20.83 -0.01 2.31
C TYR A 3 20.20 -0.32 3.69
N PRO A 4 20.81 0.10 4.82
CA PRO A 4 22.13 0.73 4.94
C PRO A 4 23.29 -0.27 4.95
N LEU A 5 23.04 -1.52 5.35
CA LEU A 5 24.10 -2.53 5.56
C LEU A 5 24.45 -3.35 4.31
N GLY A 6 23.76 -3.15 3.18
CA GLY A 6 24.07 -3.86 1.94
C GLY A 6 23.82 -5.37 1.96
N LEU A 7 23.03 -5.86 2.93
CA LEU A 7 22.70 -7.28 3.11
C LEU A 7 22.07 -7.89 1.84
N LYS A 8 22.25 -9.19 1.66
CA LYS A 8 21.80 -9.94 0.47
C LYS A 8 21.19 -11.28 0.86
N GLY A 9 20.19 -11.70 0.09
CA GLY A 9 19.56 -13.02 0.27
C GLY A 9 19.14 -13.27 1.71
N ASP A 10 19.60 -14.39 2.27
CA ASP A 10 19.23 -14.85 3.61
C ASP A 10 19.84 -14.04 4.76
N ASP A 11 20.84 -13.18 4.49
CA ASP A 11 21.34 -12.23 5.49
C ASP A 11 20.29 -11.16 5.82
N ILE A 12 19.29 -10.96 4.95
CA ILE A 12 18.15 -10.08 5.20
C ILE A 12 17.12 -10.87 6.02
N PRO A 13 16.73 -10.38 7.22
CA PRO A 13 15.66 -11.00 8.00
C PRO A 13 14.39 -11.19 7.16
N ILE A 14 13.70 -12.31 7.35
CA ILE A 14 12.49 -12.65 6.58
C ILE A 14 11.46 -11.51 6.59
N SER A 15 11.29 -10.83 7.73
CA SER A 15 10.41 -9.67 7.84
C SER A 15 10.82 -8.52 6.91
N GLY A 16 12.12 -8.27 6.76
CA GLY A 16 12.64 -7.26 5.83
C GLY A 16 12.37 -7.62 4.37
N ARG A 17 12.51 -8.90 4.00
CA ARG A 17 12.20 -9.37 2.64
C ARG A 17 10.70 -9.24 2.33
N VAL A 18 9.83 -9.57 3.29
CA VAL A 18 8.37 -9.41 3.16
C VAL A 18 7.97 -7.94 3.08
N VAL A 19 8.51 -7.08 3.95
CA VAL A 19 8.17 -5.65 3.93
C VAL A 19 8.59 -5.02 2.61
N ALA A 20 9.77 -5.36 2.07
CA ALA A 20 10.27 -4.81 0.82
C ALA A 20 9.32 -5.00 -0.37
N ILE A 21 8.73 -6.19 -0.53
CA ILE A 21 7.76 -6.44 -1.62
C ILE A 21 6.44 -5.69 -1.37
N THR A 22 5.95 -5.68 -0.12
CA THR A 22 4.67 -5.03 0.21
C THR A 22 4.74 -3.50 0.06
N ASP A 23 5.85 -2.88 0.46
CA ASP A 23 6.08 -1.44 0.35
C ASP A 23 6.14 -1.01 -1.11
N VAL A 24 6.87 -1.75 -1.95
CA VAL A 24 6.96 -1.47 -3.38
C VAL A 24 5.60 -1.65 -4.06
N PHE A 25 4.87 -2.72 -3.76
CA PHE A 25 3.55 -2.93 -4.33
C PHE A 25 2.59 -1.79 -3.99
N ASP A 26 2.52 -1.39 -2.72
CA ASP A 26 1.65 -0.30 -2.30
C ASP A 26 2.08 1.03 -2.93
N ALA A 27 3.38 1.31 -2.94
CA ALA A 27 3.94 2.50 -3.58
C ALA A 27 3.62 2.62 -5.07
N LEU A 28 3.60 1.50 -5.80
CA LEU A 28 3.26 1.48 -7.23
C LEU A 28 1.76 1.63 -7.47
N THR A 29 0.93 1.06 -6.61
CA THR A 29 -0.53 1.01 -6.79
C THR A 29 -1.29 2.13 -6.07
N SER A 30 -0.60 3.00 -5.34
CA SER A 30 -1.17 4.17 -4.67
C SER A 30 -0.85 5.46 -5.43
N ALA A 31 -1.86 6.30 -5.63
CA ALA A 31 -1.67 7.59 -6.29
C ALA A 31 -0.91 8.55 -5.36
N ARG A 32 -0.02 9.36 -5.93
CA ARG A 32 0.75 10.39 -5.23
C ARG A 32 0.57 11.72 -5.95
N VAL A 33 0.77 12.83 -5.24
CA VAL A 33 0.57 14.21 -5.74
C VAL A 33 1.19 14.45 -7.13
N TYR A 34 2.32 13.81 -7.42
CA TYR A 34 3.11 13.97 -8.64
C TYR A 34 3.18 12.70 -9.50
N LYS A 35 2.47 11.63 -9.16
CA LYS A 35 2.55 10.36 -9.88
C LYS A 35 1.24 9.59 -9.79
N ALA A 36 0.65 9.33 -10.95
CA ALA A 36 -0.51 8.45 -11.05
C ALA A 36 -0.16 7.03 -10.58
N ALA A 37 -1.12 6.38 -9.92
CA ALA A 37 -1.01 4.97 -9.57
C ALA A 37 -0.84 4.12 -10.83
N TRP A 38 -0.05 3.05 -10.72
CA TRP A 38 -0.03 2.01 -11.75
C TRP A 38 -1.29 1.15 -11.62
N SER A 39 -1.68 0.51 -12.73
CA SER A 39 -2.62 -0.60 -12.64
C SER A 39 -2.01 -1.72 -11.80
N VAL A 40 -2.88 -2.46 -11.10
CA VAL A 40 -2.46 -3.61 -10.30
C VAL A 40 -1.73 -4.63 -11.16
N GLU A 41 -2.25 -4.93 -12.35
CA GLU A 41 -1.61 -5.83 -13.31
C GLU A 41 -0.16 -5.40 -13.64
N LYS A 42 0.06 -4.11 -13.90
CA LYS A 42 1.39 -3.57 -14.19
C LYS A 42 2.32 -3.72 -12.98
N ALA A 43 1.82 -3.47 -11.77
CA ALA A 43 2.60 -3.64 -10.54
C ALA A 43 2.95 -5.12 -10.29
N LEU A 44 2.01 -6.04 -10.51
CA LEU A 44 2.24 -7.49 -10.40
C LEU A 44 3.29 -7.97 -11.42
N ASN A 45 3.17 -7.56 -12.68
CA ASN A 45 4.15 -7.90 -13.71
C ASN A 45 5.55 -7.40 -13.35
N TYR A 46 5.66 -6.16 -12.85
CA TYR A 46 6.92 -5.62 -12.37
C TYR A 46 7.52 -6.45 -11.22
N ILE A 47 6.72 -6.81 -10.21
CA ILE A 47 7.18 -7.66 -9.10
C ILE A 47 7.71 -9.01 -9.61
N LYS A 48 7.00 -9.62 -10.55
CA LYS A 48 7.42 -10.88 -11.18
C LYS A 48 8.74 -10.75 -11.93
N GLU A 49 8.94 -9.65 -12.66
CA GLU A 49 10.19 -9.36 -13.39
C GLU A 49 11.39 -9.11 -12.47
N GLN A 50 11.12 -8.68 -11.24
CA GLN A 50 12.11 -8.40 -10.20
C GLN A 50 12.43 -9.60 -9.29
N ARG A 51 11.78 -10.76 -9.50
CA ARG A 51 12.11 -12.04 -8.87
C ARG A 51 13.60 -12.37 -9.09
N GLU A 52 14.29 -12.79 -8.04
CA GLU A 52 15.75 -13.10 -8.01
C GLU A 52 16.68 -11.91 -8.31
N LYS A 53 16.15 -10.69 -8.54
CA LYS A 53 16.95 -9.48 -8.77
C LYS A 53 16.88 -8.53 -7.58
N GLN A 54 15.67 -8.06 -7.29
CA GLN A 54 15.38 -7.17 -6.16
C GLN A 54 14.69 -7.93 -5.03
N PHE A 55 13.88 -8.93 -5.37
CA PHE A 55 13.08 -9.67 -4.42
C PHE A 55 13.52 -11.12 -4.33
N ASP A 56 13.41 -11.64 -3.12
CA ASP A 56 13.61 -13.04 -2.83
C ASP A 56 12.56 -13.90 -3.59
N PRO A 57 12.99 -14.95 -4.31
CA PRO A 57 12.08 -15.80 -5.08
C PRO A 57 10.97 -16.44 -4.25
N ASP A 58 11.28 -16.93 -3.04
CA ASP A 58 10.30 -17.62 -2.20
C ASP A 58 9.23 -16.64 -1.70
N ILE A 59 9.65 -15.40 -1.42
CA ILE A 59 8.74 -14.33 -0.99
C ILE A 59 7.87 -13.85 -2.16
N VAL A 60 8.41 -13.75 -3.37
CA VAL A 60 7.61 -13.44 -4.57
C VAL A 60 6.56 -14.51 -4.78
N ASP A 61 6.96 -15.78 -4.74
CA ASP A 61 6.05 -16.90 -4.97
C ASP A 61 4.95 -16.93 -3.90
N ALA A 62 5.29 -16.72 -2.62
CA ALA A 62 4.32 -16.58 -1.54
C ALA A 62 3.39 -15.36 -1.70
N PHE A 63 3.91 -14.22 -2.17
CA PHE A 63 3.11 -13.02 -2.44
C PHE A 63 2.04 -13.30 -3.50
N PHE A 64 2.39 -14.01 -4.58
CA PHE A 64 1.43 -14.36 -5.64
C PHE A 64 0.36 -15.35 -5.18
N VAL A 65 0.67 -16.25 -4.23
CA VAL A 65 -0.34 -17.13 -3.61
C VAL A 65 -1.43 -16.32 -2.89
N VAL A 66 -1.09 -15.19 -2.27
CA VAL A 66 -2.03 -14.36 -1.50
C VAL A 66 -2.42 -13.06 -2.18
N ALA A 67 -2.00 -12.83 -3.43
CA ALA A 67 -2.18 -11.55 -4.13
C ALA A 67 -3.66 -11.14 -4.22
N GLU A 68 -4.57 -12.09 -4.43
CA GLU A 68 -6.01 -11.81 -4.46
C GLU A 68 -6.51 -11.23 -3.13
N LYS A 69 -6.09 -11.83 -2.01
CA LYS A 69 -6.43 -11.34 -0.67
C LYS A 69 -5.84 -9.96 -0.39
N ILE A 70 -4.62 -9.70 -0.88
CA ILE A 70 -4.00 -8.37 -0.79
C ILE A 70 -4.82 -7.33 -1.57
N MET A 71 -5.28 -7.67 -2.77
CA MET A 71 -6.13 -6.80 -3.60
C MET A 71 -7.46 -6.48 -2.90
N GLN A 72 -8.11 -7.49 -2.30
CA GLN A 72 -9.33 -7.29 -1.52
C GLN A 72 -9.09 -6.30 -0.37
N ILE A 73 -8.04 -6.50 0.43
CA ILE A 73 -7.70 -5.60 1.55
C ILE A 73 -7.44 -4.17 1.07
N LYS A 74 -6.76 -4.00 -0.07
CA LYS A 74 -6.50 -2.68 -0.64
C LYS A 74 -7.80 -1.99 -1.07
N GLN A 75 -8.71 -2.72 -1.72
CA GLN A 75 -10.02 -2.22 -2.11
C GLN A 75 -10.86 -1.77 -0.90
N PHE A 76 -10.91 -2.57 0.16
CA PHE A 76 -11.60 -2.18 1.40
C PHE A 76 -11.07 -0.88 2.00
N LYS A 77 -9.76 -0.62 1.92
CA LYS A 77 -9.16 0.64 2.39
C LYS A 77 -9.44 1.84 1.47
N THR A 78 -9.64 1.63 0.18
CA THR A 78 -10.08 2.69 -0.73
C THR A 78 -11.59 2.95 -0.65
N ASP A 79 -12.36 1.94 -0.25
CA ASP A 79 -13.82 2.03 -0.06
C ASP A 79 -14.23 2.61 1.31
N GLU A 80 -13.27 2.86 2.22
CA GLU A 80 -13.31 4.06 3.05
C GLU A 80 -13.20 5.28 2.12
N HIS A 81 -14.27 5.52 1.36
CA HIS A 81 -14.75 6.86 1.13
C HIS A 81 -14.77 7.49 2.51
N ILE A 82 -13.70 8.21 2.84
CA ILE A 82 -13.70 9.12 3.96
C ILE A 82 -14.89 10.01 3.67
N ALA A 83 -16.01 9.74 4.35
CA ALA A 83 -17.07 10.71 4.53
C ALA A 83 -16.31 12.00 4.80
N LYS A 84 -16.47 12.98 3.90
CA LYS A 84 -15.70 14.24 3.84
C LYS A 84 -15.25 14.57 5.26
N PRO A 85 -13.95 14.72 5.59
CA PRO A 85 -13.49 14.80 6.98
C PRO A 85 -14.43 15.69 7.79
N ILE A 86 -14.78 15.36 9.04
CA ILE A 86 -15.80 16.14 9.78
C ILE A 86 -15.50 17.66 9.72
N ILE A 87 -14.22 18.02 9.77
CA ILE A 87 -13.73 19.41 9.57
C ILE A 87 -14.13 19.97 8.19
N GLN A 88 -13.93 19.20 7.13
CA GLN A 88 -14.28 19.60 5.77
C GLN A 88 -15.80 19.68 5.57
N GLN A 89 -16.61 18.82 6.21
CA GLN A 89 -18.08 18.97 6.23
C GLN A 89 -18.53 20.27 6.92
N VAL A 90 -17.83 20.69 7.98
CA VAL A 90 -18.07 21.98 8.64
C VAL A 90 -17.69 23.15 7.73
N LEU A 91 -16.53 23.07 7.07
CA LEU A 91 -16.04 24.14 6.18
C LEU A 91 -16.97 24.35 4.98
N ASP A 92 -17.55 23.28 4.45
CA ASP A 92 -18.45 23.33 3.31
C ASP A 92 -19.92 23.62 3.71
N GLY A 93 -20.20 23.74 5.01
CA GLY A 93 -21.53 24.04 5.55
C GLY A 93 -22.50 22.85 5.58
N ASP A 94 -22.00 21.63 5.35
CA ASP A 94 -22.80 20.40 5.35
C ASP A 94 -23.28 20.01 6.75
N ILE A 95 -22.51 20.38 7.80
CA ILE A 95 -22.86 20.19 9.22
C ILE A 95 -22.42 21.38 10.07
N SER A 96 -23.05 21.58 11.23
CA SER A 96 -22.63 22.61 12.17
C SER A 96 -21.41 22.18 13.00
N VAL A 97 -20.66 23.15 13.56
CA VAL A 97 -19.58 22.88 14.53
C VAL A 97 -20.10 22.09 15.75
N GLY A 98 -21.31 22.38 16.22
CA GLY A 98 -21.90 21.68 17.36
C GLY A 98 -22.20 20.21 17.07
N GLU A 99 -22.72 19.93 15.87
CA GLU A 99 -22.96 18.56 15.40
C GLU A 99 -21.66 17.79 15.16
N ALA A 100 -20.61 18.48 14.66
CA ALA A 100 -19.29 17.90 14.55
C ALA A 100 -18.78 17.44 15.93
N VAL A 101 -18.79 18.30 16.95
CA VAL A 101 -18.30 17.98 18.30
C VAL A 101 -19.00 16.75 18.90
N GLU A 102 -20.30 16.58 18.68
CA GLU A 102 -21.04 15.42 19.18
C GLU A 102 -20.66 14.11 18.46
N ARG A 103 -20.33 14.17 17.16
CA ARG A 103 -19.85 13.00 16.40
C ARG A 103 -18.42 12.57 16.74
N TRP A 104 -17.64 13.44 17.40
CA TRP A 104 -16.27 13.13 17.86
C TRP A 104 -16.23 12.54 19.30
N ARG A 105 -17.39 12.45 19.97
CA ARG A 105 -17.54 11.74 21.25
C ARG A 105 -17.73 10.24 21.03
#